data_AF-A0A077LD76-F1
#
_entry.id   AF-A0A077LD76-F1
#
_cell.length_a   1.000
_cell.length_b   1.000
_cell.length_c   1.000
_cell.angle_alpha   90.00
_cell.angle_beta   90.00
_cell.angle_gamma   90.00
#
_symmetry.space_group_name_H-M   'P 1'
#
loop_
_entity.id
_entity.type
_entity.pdbx_description
1 polymer ?
#
loop_
_entity_poly.entity_id
_entity_poly.type
_entity_poly.pdbx_seq_one_letter_code
_entity_poly.pdbx_strand_id
1 'polypeptide(L)'
;MAHLIRISDVPRARWIALRDQLAADGWTLIRGGGLDHSWATLHRGEPVIEMQWDNWTEGEITYAQEQAGLIEAQLPEDIRALPKAP
;
A
#
# COMPACT_ATOMS: atom_id res chain seq x y z
N MET A 1 19.17 0.18 -8.84
CA MET A 1 18.00 1.01 -8.50
C MET A 1 16.83 0.06 -8.43
N ALA A 2 16.10 0.02 -7.32
CA ALA A 2 14.91 -0.82 -7.22
C ALA A 2 13.84 -0.23 -8.16
N HIS A 3 13.25 -1.07 -9.00
CA HIS A 3 12.09 -0.68 -9.78
C HIS A 3 10.87 -0.75 -8.87
N LEU A 4 10.07 0.32 -8.81
CA LEU A 4 8.91 0.36 -7.94
C LEU A 4 7.65 0.12 -8.77
N ILE A 5 6.64 -0.43 -8.13
CA ILE A 5 5.28 -0.46 -8.64
C ILE A 5 4.47 0.47 -7.76
N ARG A 6 3.69 1.33 -8.39
CA ARG A 6 2.84 2.32 -7.75
C ARG A 6 1.39 2.12 -8.16
N ILE A 7 0.51 1.92 -7.19
CA ILE A 7 -0.94 1.95 -7.35
C ILE A 7 -1.43 3.28 -6.80
N SER A 8 -2.03 4.10 -7.64
CA SER A 8 -2.55 5.42 -7.28
C SER A 8 -4.09 5.42 -7.25
N ASP A 9 -4.68 6.55 -6.86
CA ASP A 9 -6.13 6.77 -6.82
C ASP A 9 -6.89 5.77 -5.91
N VAL A 10 -6.22 5.24 -4.88
CA VAL A 10 -6.84 4.33 -3.91
C VAL A 10 -7.75 5.15 -2.99
N PRO A 11 -9.08 4.94 -2.99
CA PRO A 11 -9.96 5.74 -2.16
C PRO A 11 -9.60 5.62 -0.68
N ARG A 12 -9.65 6.72 0.07
CA ARG A 12 -9.27 6.76 1.50
C ARG A 12 -9.80 5.59 2.34
N ALA A 13 -11.09 5.29 2.21
CA ALA A 13 -11.72 4.21 2.96
C ALA A 13 -11.08 2.84 2.64
N ARG A 14 -10.74 2.62 1.37
CA ARG A 14 -10.10 1.39 0.94
C ARG A 14 -8.64 1.33 1.34
N TRP A 15 -7.92 2.44 1.27
CA TRP A 15 -6.56 2.58 1.75
C TRP A 15 -6.46 2.21 3.24
N ILE A 16 -7.34 2.76 4.08
CA ILE A 16 -7.41 2.45 5.51
C ILE A 16 -7.75 0.96 5.73
N ALA A 17 -8.77 0.46 5.03
CA ALA A 17 -9.21 -0.92 5.18
C ALA A 17 -8.12 -1.93 4.77
N LEU A 18 -7.39 -1.66 3.68
CA LEU A 18 -6.29 -2.51 3.23
C LEU A 18 -5.15 -2.55 4.27
N ARG A 19 -4.74 -1.38 4.76
CA ARG A 19 -3.70 -1.25 5.78
C ARG A 19 -4.03 -2.08 7.02
N ASP A 20 -5.26 -1.94 7.51
CA ASP A 20 -5.70 -2.61 8.74
C ASP A 20 -5.93 -4.11 8.50
N GLN A 21 -6.38 -4.51 7.31
CA GLN A 21 -6.48 -5.92 6.91
C GLN A 21 -5.10 -6.58 6.86
N LEU A 22 -4.12 -5.98 6.19
CA LEU A 22 -2.76 -6.53 6.11
C LEU A 22 -2.13 -6.66 7.51
N ALA A 23 -2.36 -5.67 8.38
CA ALA A 23 -1.91 -5.77 9.77
C ALA A 23 -2.57 -6.95 10.52
N ALA A 24 -3.87 -7.17 10.33
CA ALA A 24 -4.57 -8.33 10.89
C ALA A 24 -4.06 -9.67 10.31
N ASP A 25 -3.62 -9.68 9.06
CA ASP A 25 -3.02 -10.84 8.38
C ASP A 25 -1.53 -11.07 8.74
N GLY A 26 -1.03 -10.37 9.77
CA GLY A 26 0.29 -10.59 10.37
C GLY A 26 1.41 -9.72 9.79
N TRP A 27 1.08 -8.67 9.03
CA TRP A 27 2.06 -7.65 8.67
C TRP A 27 2.33 -6.72 9.85
N THR A 28 3.59 -6.36 10.05
CA THR A 28 3.97 -5.33 11.02
C THR A 28 3.65 -3.96 10.43
N LEU A 29 2.71 -3.25 11.06
CA LEU A 29 2.26 -1.93 10.65
C LEU A 29 2.96 -0.83 11.46
N ILE A 30 3.69 0.04 10.75
CA ILE A 30 4.16 1.33 11.26
C ILE A 30 3.35 2.41 10.55
N ARG A 31 2.81 3.40 11.26
CA ARG A 31 1.97 4.44 10.66
C ARG A 31 2.12 5.77 11.36
N GLY A 32 1.79 6.85 10.65
CA GLY A 32 1.75 8.20 11.19
C GLY A 32 0.95 9.14 10.30
N GLY A 33 1.01 10.43 10.64
CA GLY A 33 0.29 11.49 9.93
C GLY A 33 -0.93 12.02 10.69
N GLY A 34 -1.81 12.71 9.96
CA GLY A 34 -2.97 13.45 10.47
C GLY A 34 -4.05 13.65 9.40
N LEU A 35 -4.83 14.73 9.54
CA LEU A 35 -6.02 15.00 8.74
C LEU A 35 -5.76 15.13 7.23
N ASP A 36 -4.71 15.85 6.85
CA ASP A 36 -4.44 16.18 5.45
C ASP A 36 -3.50 15.20 4.76
N HIS A 37 -2.68 14.48 5.55
CA HIS A 37 -1.72 13.51 5.05
C HIS A 37 -1.53 12.40 6.07
N SER A 38 -1.63 11.16 5.62
CA SER A 38 -1.43 9.95 6.42
C SER A 38 -0.50 8.99 5.70
N TRP A 39 0.29 8.23 6.45
CA TRP A 39 1.23 7.28 5.87
C TRP A 39 1.27 5.99 6.68
N ALA A 40 1.65 4.91 6.02
CA ALA A 40 1.88 3.63 6.63
C ALA A 40 2.97 2.84 5.90
N THR A 41 3.72 2.05 6.65
CA THR A 41 4.65 1.07 6.13
C THR A 41 4.30 -0.28 6.72
N LEU A 42 4.14 -1.28 5.87
CA LEU A 42 3.83 -2.65 6.24
C LEU A 42 5.02 -3.54 5.88
N HIS A 43 5.50 -4.30 6.86
CA HIS A 43 6.61 -5.23 6.68
C HIS A 43 6.20 -6.66 7.03
N ARG A 44 6.67 -7.64 6.25
CA ARG A 44 6.48 -9.06 6.59
C ARG A 44 7.70 -9.88 6.16
N GLY A 45 8.75 -9.85 6.96
CA GLY A 45 10.05 -10.38 6.57
C GLY A 45 10.73 -9.40 5.60
N GLU A 46 11.06 -9.87 4.40
CA GLU A 46 11.68 -9.03 3.35
C GLU A 46 10.68 -8.15 2.56
N PRO A 47 9.44 -8.60 2.26
CA PRO A 47 8.43 -7.74 1.64
C PRO A 47 8.12 -6.47 2.43
N VAL A 48 8.09 -5.35 1.71
CA VAL A 48 7.70 -4.03 2.25
C VAL A 48 6.67 -3.40 1.33
N ILE A 49 5.61 -2.86 1.94
CA ILE A 49 4.61 -2.03 1.27
C ILE A 49 4.65 -0.66 1.92
N GLU A 50 4.87 0.37 1.12
CA GLU A 50 4.72 1.77 1.52
C GLU A 50 3.34 2.26 1.08
N MET A 51 2.68 2.99 1.95
CA MET A 51 1.35 3.53 1.72
C MET A 51 1.35 5.00 2.09
N GLN A 52 0.88 5.85 1.18
CA GLN A 52 0.69 7.27 1.40
C GLN A 52 -0.77 7.62 1.12
N TRP A 53 -1.31 8.60 1.82
CA TRP A 53 -2.59 9.18 1.49
C TRP A 53 -2.52 10.68 1.76
N ASP A 54 -2.99 11.49 0.81
CA ASP A 54 -3.23 12.90 1.03
C ASP A 54 -4.60 13.31 0.47
N ASN A 55 -5.12 14.42 0.99
CA ASN A 55 -6.46 14.91 0.65
C ASN A 55 -6.59 15.48 -0.78
N TRP A 56 -5.50 15.55 -1.55
CA TRP A 56 -5.48 16.06 -2.94
C TRP A 56 -5.25 14.96 -3.97
N THR A 57 -4.43 13.94 -3.66
CA THR A 57 -4.04 12.88 -4.60
C THR A 57 -4.58 11.49 -4.23
N GLU A 58 -5.41 11.41 -3.19
CA GLU A 58 -5.96 10.17 -2.65
C GLU A 58 -4.85 9.23 -2.15
N GLY A 59 -5.12 7.92 -2.11
CA GLY A 59 -4.21 6.91 -1.58
C GLY A 59 -3.27 6.36 -2.65
N GLU A 60 -2.04 6.15 -2.23
CA GLU A 60 -0.99 5.48 -2.98
C GLU A 60 -0.48 4.25 -2.21
N ILE A 61 -0.14 3.20 -2.97
CA ILE A 61 0.53 2.00 -2.48
C ILE A 61 1.74 1.74 -3.37
N THR A 62 2.91 1.59 -2.76
CA THR A 62 4.19 1.43 -3.45
C THR A 62 4.94 0.23 -2.90
N TYR A 63 5.55 -0.55 -3.79
CA TYR A 63 6.39 -1.70 -3.42
C TYR A 63 7.41 -2.01 -4.51
N ALA A 64 8.44 -2.78 -4.16
CA ALA A 64 9.47 -3.20 -5.09
C ALA A 64 8.92 -4.19 -6.14
N GLN A 65 9.23 -3.99 -7.41
CA GLN A 65 8.81 -4.83 -8.53
C GLN A 65 9.29 -6.28 -8.34
N GLU A 66 10.46 -6.48 -7.74
CA GLU A 66 11.02 -7.80 -7.42
C GLU A 66 10.15 -8.57 -6.41
N GLN A 67 9.35 -7.87 -5.63
CA GLN A 67 8.45 -8.42 -4.61
C GLN A 67 6.99 -8.48 -5.07
N ALA A 68 6.68 -8.02 -6.29
CA ALA A 68 5.33 -7.84 -6.80
C ALA A 68 4.48 -9.11 -6.69
N GLY A 69 5.01 -10.27 -7.10
CA GLY A 69 4.26 -11.53 -7.03
C GLY A 69 3.86 -11.93 -5.61
N LEU A 70 4.71 -11.67 -4.62
CA LEU A 70 4.40 -11.97 -3.21
C LEU A 70 3.38 -10.99 -2.63
N ILE A 71 3.51 -9.71 -2.98
CA ILE A 71 2.64 -8.65 -2.48
C ILE A 71 1.26 -8.73 -3.14
N GLU A 72 1.19 -8.83 -4.46
CA GLU A 72 -0.07 -8.92 -5.20
C GLU A 72 -0.86 -10.20 -4.88
N ALA A 73 -0.21 -11.27 -4.43
CA ALA A 73 -0.93 -12.44 -3.92
C ALA A 73 -1.73 -12.16 -2.64
N GLN A 74 -1.33 -11.14 -1.85
CA GLN A 74 -1.97 -10.72 -0.61
C GLN A 74 -2.95 -9.56 -0.82
N LEU A 75 -2.85 -8.85 -1.94
CA LEU A 75 -3.72 -7.72 -2.23
C LEU A 75 -5.12 -8.21 -2.66
N PRO A 76 -6.19 -7.57 -2.16
CA PRO A 76 -7.55 -7.79 -2.66
C PRO A 76 -7.68 -7.51 -4.16
N GLU A 77 -8.59 -8.22 -4.83
CA GLU A 77 -8.75 -8.15 -6.29
C GLU A 77 -9.05 -6.74 -6.81
N ASP A 78 -9.88 -6.00 -6.09
CA ASP A 78 -10.25 -4.63 -6.44
C ASP A 78 -9.05 -3.66 -6.38
N ILE A 79 -8.10 -3.88 -5.47
CA ILE A 79 -6.83 -3.12 -5.43
C ILE A 79 -5.92 -3.53 -6.60
N ARG A 80 -5.86 -4.83 -6.92
CA ARG A 80 -5.02 -5.32 -8.03
C ARG A 80 -5.49 -4.84 -9.39
N ALA A 81 -6.79 -4.56 -9.52
CA ALA A 81 -7.39 -4.04 -10.74
C ALA A 81 -7.13 -2.55 -10.97
N LEU A 82 -6.62 -1.81 -9.97
CA LEU A 82 -6.28 -0.41 -10.13
C LEU A 82 -5.07 -0.23 -11.06
N PRO A 83 -4.97 0.91 -11.76
CA PRO A 83 -3.83 1.22 -12.63
C PRO A 83 -2.51 1.17 -11.86
N LYS A 84 -1.50 0.55 -12.48
CA LYS A 84 -0.14 0.46 -11.95
C LYS A 84 0.81 1.29 -12.80
N ALA A 85 1.62 2.11 -12.15
CA ALA A 85 2.74 2.79 -12.78
C ALA A 85 4.07 2.13 -12.34
N PRO A 86 5.07 2.07 -13.24
CA PRO A 86 6.44 1.72 -12.88
C PRO A 86 7.17 2.86 -12.14
#